data_AF-A0A927XFG6-F1
#
_entry.id   AF-A0A927XFG6-F1
#
_cell.length_a   1.000
_cell.length_b   1.000
_cell.length_c   1.000
_cell.angle_alpha   90.00
_cell.angle_beta   90.00
_cell.angle_gamma   90.00
#
_symmetry.space_group_name_H-M   'P 1'
#
loop_
_entity.id
_entity.type
_entity.pdbx_description
1 polymer ?
#
loop_
_entity_poly.entity_id
_entity_poly.type
_entity_poly.pdbx_seq_one_letter_code
_entity_poly.pdbx_strand_id
1 'polypeptide(L)'
;MKRGFTLVELLAIVIILGVISLICFPVLKSAFSASSQNLLDKQIDSIENIARSWGTTNINKVDKCYILTLEELKKSGLLENKDIVNPKTKKELNGCIKINFDESINQYTYNYTEADLCDCLGS
;
A
#
# COMPACT_ATOMS: atom_id res chain seq x y z
N MET A 1 -39.13 39.43 -12.22
CA MET A 1 -39.67 38.08 -12.48
C MET A 1 -38.51 37.16 -12.83
N LYS A 2 -38.23 36.13 -12.03
CA LYS A 2 -37.15 35.17 -12.33
C LYS A 2 -37.71 34.10 -13.27
N ARG A 3 -37.21 34.04 -14.50
CA ARG A 3 -37.52 32.95 -15.44
C ARG A 3 -36.78 31.72 -14.94
N GLY A 4 -37.52 30.74 -14.42
CA GLY A 4 -36.99 29.41 -14.11
C GLY A 4 -36.81 28.60 -15.39
N PHE A 5 -35.85 27.68 -15.39
CA PHE A 5 -35.67 26.73 -16.49
C PHE A 5 -36.94 25.94 -16.76
N THR A 6 -37.19 25.63 -18.03
CA THR A 6 -38.33 24.79 -18.44
C THR A 6 -38.03 23.31 -18.20
N LEU A 7 -39.09 22.49 -18.04
CA LEU A 7 -38.94 21.04 -17.85
C LEU A 7 -38.17 20.36 -18.98
N VAL A 8 -38.34 20.84 -20.22
CA VAL A 8 -37.67 20.26 -21.39
C VAL A 8 -36.16 20.57 -21.39
N GLU A 9 -35.76 21.76 -20.93
CA GLU A 9 -34.34 22.10 -20.77
C GLU A 9 -33.68 21.26 -19.68
N LEU A 10 -34.37 21.06 -18.55
CA LEU A 10 -33.85 20.21 -17.47
C LEU A 10 -33.66 18.76 -17.95
N LEU A 11 -34.62 18.24 -18.73
CA LEU A 11 -34.55 16.88 -19.28
C LEU A 11 -33.35 16.72 -20.23
N ALA A 12 -33.12 17.70 -21.12
CA ALA A 12 -31.97 17.69 -22.02
C ALA A 12 -30.63 17.66 -21.25
N ILE A 13 -30.51 18.42 -20.16
CA ILE A 13 -29.29 18.47 -19.33
C ILE A 13 -29.02 17.12 -18.67
N VAL A 14 -30.04 16.46 -18.10
CA VAL A 14 -29.88 15.16 -17.44
C VAL A 14 -29.45 14.09 -18.43
N ILE A 15 -29.97 14.10 -19.66
CA ILE A 15 -29.56 13.18 -20.73
C ILE A 15 -28.07 13.40 -21.07
N ILE A 16 -27.65 14.65 -21.25
CA ILE A 16 -26.25 14.98 -21.57
C ILE A 16 -25.32 14.56 -20.41
N LEU A 17 -25.67 14.85 -19.16
CA LEU A 17 -24.91 14.44 -17.99
C LEU A 17 -24.84 12.91 -17.85
N GLY A 18 -25.90 12.19 -18.21
CA GLY A 18 -25.93 10.73 -18.23
C GLY A 18 -24.93 10.13 -19.22
N VAL A 19 -24.89 10.67 -20.45
CA VAL A 19 -23.94 10.22 -21.48
C VAL A 19 -22.50 10.51 -21.07
N ILE A 20 -22.23 11.71 -20.54
CA ILE A 20 -20.90 12.09 -20.04
C ILE A 20 -20.46 11.16 -18.90
N SER A 21 -21.37 10.85 -17.97
CA SER A 21 -21.09 9.97 -16.82
C SER A 21 -20.71 8.55 -17.26
N LEU A 22 -21.36 8.02 -18.30
CA LEU A 22 -21.08 6.67 -18.82
C LEU A 22 -19.65 6.53 -19.35
N ILE A 23 -19.15 7.57 -20.03
CA ILE A 23 -17.79 7.60 -20.59
C ILE A 23 -16.75 7.91 -19.50
N CYS A 24 -17.11 8.74 -18.52
CA CYS A 24 -16.21 9.14 -17.43
C CYS A 24 -15.95 8.00 -16.43
N PHE A 25 -16.94 7.16 -16.16
CA PHE A 25 -16.85 6.08 -15.18
C PHE A 25 -15.64 5.13 -15.35
N PRO A 26 -15.34 4.57 -16.54
CA PRO A 26 -14.18 3.70 -16.73
C PRO A 26 -12.84 4.41 -16.46
N VAL A 27 -12.73 5.69 -16.85
CA VAL A 27 -11.52 6.51 -16.65
C VAL A 27 -11.30 6.80 -15.17
N LEU A 28 -12.36 7.14 -14.43
CA LEU A 28 -12.29 7.33 -12.99
C LEU A 28 -11.90 6.02 -12.30
N LYS A 29 -12.52 4.89 -12.66
CA LYS A 29 -12.22 3.59 -12.05
C LYS A 29 -10.76 3.18 -12.25
N SER A 30 -10.20 3.36 -13.45
CA SER A 30 -8.80 3.04 -13.72
C SER A 30 -7.86 3.97 -12.95
N ALA A 31 -8.12 5.28 -12.93
CA ALA A 31 -7.33 6.27 -12.19
C ALA A 31 -7.34 6.00 -10.67
N PHE A 32 -8.50 5.69 -10.08
CA PHE A 32 -8.61 5.33 -8.67
C PHE A 32 -7.85 4.04 -8.34
N SER A 33 -7.94 3.03 -9.21
CA SER A 33 -7.21 1.78 -9.01
C SER A 33 -5.70 1.96 -9.09
N ALA A 34 -5.22 2.77 -10.05
CA ALA A 34 -3.80 3.10 -10.18
C ALA A 34 -3.31 3.92 -8.98
N SER A 35 -4.09 4.90 -8.51
CA SER A 35 -3.75 5.67 -7.31
C SER A 35 -3.65 4.76 -6.08
N SER A 36 -4.59 3.83 -5.90
CA SER A 36 -4.57 2.88 -4.80
C SER A 36 -3.36 1.94 -4.84
N GLN A 37 -2.94 1.50 -6.03
CA GLN A 37 -1.72 0.71 -6.22
C GLN A 37 -0.47 1.50 -5.80
N ASN A 38 -0.30 2.71 -6.35
CA ASN A 38 0.84 3.57 -6.02
C ASN A 38 0.92 3.88 -4.51
N LEU A 39 -0.22 4.04 -3.84
CA LEU A 39 -0.26 4.25 -2.39
C LEU A 39 0.18 3.00 -1.62
N LEU A 40 -0.24 1.81 -2.05
CA LEU A 40 0.20 0.55 -1.45
C LEU A 40 1.71 0.35 -1.63
N ASP A 41 2.23 0.56 -2.84
CA ASP A 41 3.66 0.41 -3.15
C ASP A 41 4.50 1.34 -2.27
N LYS A 42 4.10 2.62 -2.16
CA LYS A 42 4.78 3.59 -1.28
C LYS A 42 4.73 3.21 0.20
N GLN A 43 3.65 2.57 0.66
CA GLN A 43 3.56 2.09 2.04
C GLN A 43 4.53 0.93 2.27
N ILE A 44 4.60 -0.02 1.34
CA ILE A 44 5.54 -1.15 1.40
C ILE A 44 6.98 -0.63 1.38
N ASP A 45 7.32 0.26 0.44
CA ASP A 45 8.65 0.89 0.35
C ASP A 45 9.04 1.59 1.66
N SER A 46 8.09 2.28 2.30
CA SER A 46 8.31 2.94 3.58
C SER A 46 8.58 1.94 4.69
N ILE A 47 7.83 0.83 4.76
CA ILE A 47 8.02 -0.24 5.75
C ILE A 47 9.40 -0.90 5.55
N GLU A 48 9.78 -1.18 4.31
CA GLU A 48 11.08 -1.76 3.98
C GLU A 48 12.24 -0.81 4.32
N ASN A 49 12.09 0.49 4.08
CA ASN A 49 13.09 1.49 4.48
C ASN A 49 13.24 1.58 6.00
N ILE A 50 12.13 1.52 6.74
CA ILE A 50 12.15 1.46 8.20
C ILE A 50 12.85 0.18 8.67
N ALA A 51 12.56 -0.97 8.06
CA ALA A 51 13.21 -2.24 8.36
C ALA A 51 14.71 -2.22 8.05
N ARG A 52 15.14 -1.57 6.95
CA ARG A 52 16.56 -1.33 6.64
C ARG A 52 17.24 -0.54 7.75
N SER A 53 16.62 0.55 8.21
CA SER A 53 17.12 1.35 9.34
C SER A 53 17.19 0.55 10.65
N TRP A 54 16.25 -0.37 10.86
CA TRP A 54 16.27 -1.26 12.01
C TRP A 54 17.43 -2.27 11.91
N GLY A 55 17.63 -2.87 10.73
CA GLY A 55 18.67 -3.86 10.46
C GLY A 55 20.09 -3.31 10.59
N THR A 56 20.34 -2.05 10.21
CA THR A 56 21.65 -1.41 10.42
C THR A 56 21.99 -1.23 11.89
N THR A 57 20.98 -1.03 12.74
CA THR A 57 21.16 -0.85 14.20
C THR A 57 21.20 -2.20 14.93
N ASN A 58 20.63 -3.26 14.33
CA ASN A 58 20.49 -4.59 14.92
C ASN A 58 21.28 -5.66 14.14
N ILE A 59 22.40 -5.28 13.51
CA ILE A 59 23.14 -6.14 12.58
C ILE A 59 23.57 -7.48 13.20
N ASN A 60 23.80 -7.51 14.52
CA ASN A 60 24.19 -8.71 15.26
C ASN A 60 23.04 -9.71 15.49
N LYS A 61 21.79 -9.31 15.22
CA LYS A 61 20.59 -10.17 15.35
C LYS A 61 20.18 -10.79 14.01
N VAL A 62 20.68 -10.24 12.91
CA VAL A 62 20.39 -10.72 11.56
C VAL A 62 21.54 -11.62 11.17
N ASP A 63 21.33 -12.93 11.23
CA ASP A 63 22.29 -13.93 10.74
C ASP A 63 22.00 -14.23 9.26
N LYS A 64 21.49 -15.42 8.92
CA LYS A 64 21.14 -15.76 7.52
C LYS A 64 19.76 -15.27 7.09
N CYS A 65 18.78 -15.44 7.96
CA CYS A 65 17.41 -15.01 7.75
C CYS A 65 16.80 -14.54 9.07
N TYR A 66 16.15 -13.39 9.04
CA TYR A 66 15.43 -12.84 10.19
C TYR A 66 14.04 -12.39 9.75
N ILE A 67 13.02 -12.78 10.52
CA ILE A 67 11.65 -12.32 10.33
C ILE A 67 11.40 -11.15 11.27
N LEU A 68 11.27 -9.95 10.71
CA LEU A 68 10.96 -8.74 11.46
C LEU A 68 9.45 -8.47 11.38
N THR A 69 8.78 -8.50 12.52
CA THR A 69 7.34 -8.22 12.58
C THR A 69 7.05 -6.72 12.62
N LEU A 70 5.87 -6.32 12.16
CA LEU A 70 5.41 -4.93 12.26
C LEU A 70 5.30 -4.46 13.73
N GLU A 71 5.02 -5.37 14.67
CA GLU A 71 4.98 -5.06 16.10
C GLU A 71 6.36 -4.72 16.66
N GLU A 72 7.42 -5.39 16.21
CA GLU A 72 8.79 -5.05 16.59
C GLU A 72 9.20 -3.67 16.08
N LEU A 73 8.77 -3.31 14.85
CA LEU A 73 8.97 -1.97 14.30
C LEU A 73 8.23 -0.90 15.11
N LYS A 74 6.97 -1.16 15.50
CA LYS A 74 6.21 -0.29 16.41
C LYS A 74 6.91 -0.12 17.77
N LYS A 75 7.38 -1.22 18.36
CA LYS A 75 8.14 -1.20 19.63
C LYS A 75 9.48 -0.47 19.54
N SER A 76 10.13 -0.52 18.37
CA SER A 76 11.37 0.23 18.12
C SER A 76 11.16 1.74 17.98
N GLY A 77 9.91 2.21 17.91
CA GLY A 77 9.56 3.61 17.72
C GLY A 77 9.78 4.12 16.29
N LEU A 78 10.22 3.26 15.37
CA LEU A 78 10.48 3.61 13.97
C LEU A 78 9.21 3.61 13.10
N LEU A 79 8.11 3.05 13.62
CA LEU A 79 6.81 2.99 12.93
C LEU A 79 5.73 3.52 13.87
N GLU A 80 4.88 4.42 13.37
CA GLU A 80 3.75 4.95 14.16
C GLU A 80 2.85 3.80 14.63
N ASN A 81 2.30 3.91 15.84
CA ASN A 81 1.30 2.98 16.38
C ASN A 81 -0.07 3.17 15.72
N LYS A 82 -0.12 3.10 14.39
CA LYS A 82 -1.34 3.10 13.59
C LYS A 82 -1.38 1.82 12.80
N ASP A 83 -2.58 1.29 12.64
CA ASP A 83 -2.80 0.13 11.78
C ASP A 83 -2.72 0.58 10.31
N ILE A 84 -1.86 -0.09 9.56
CA ILE A 84 -1.63 0.25 8.16
C ILE A 84 -2.66 -0.55 7.35
N VAL A 85 -3.59 0.14 6.71
CA VAL A 85 -4.67 -0.48 5.95
C VAL A 85 -4.31 -0.50 4.47
N ASN A 86 -4.42 -1.66 3.83
CA ASN A 86 -4.25 -1.80 2.40
C ASN A 86 -5.38 -1.03 1.67
N PRO A 87 -5.07 -0.02 0.85
CA PRO A 87 -6.07 0.83 0.21
C PRO A 87 -6.93 0.09 -0.84
N LYS A 88 -6.52 -1.09 -1.31
CA LYS A 88 -7.27 -1.90 -2.28
C LYS A 88 -8.24 -2.87 -1.62
N THR A 89 -7.78 -3.58 -0.60
CA THR A 89 -8.57 -4.63 0.07
C THR A 89 -9.31 -4.11 1.29
N LYS A 90 -8.94 -2.91 1.78
CA LYS A 90 -9.40 -2.32 3.05
C LYS A 90 -9.09 -3.20 4.27
N LYS A 91 -8.18 -4.16 4.13
CA LYS A 91 -7.70 -5.03 5.21
C LYS A 91 -6.43 -4.45 5.81
N GLU A 92 -6.23 -4.69 7.10
CA GLU A 92 -4.99 -4.34 7.79
C GLU A 92 -3.83 -5.19 7.24
N LEU A 93 -2.68 -4.54 7.09
CA LEU A 93 -1.42 -5.17 6.73
C LEU A 93 -0.84 -5.80 8.00
N ASN A 94 -0.95 -7.12 8.10
CA ASN A 94 -0.48 -7.91 9.25
C ASN A 94 0.77 -8.74 8.92
N GLY A 95 1.45 -8.40 7.83
CA GLY A 95 2.62 -9.13 7.35
C GLY A 95 3.90 -8.88 8.17
N CYS A 96 5.01 -9.38 7.64
CA CYS A 96 6.34 -9.21 8.21
C CYS A 96 7.34 -8.84 7.12
N ILE A 97 8.52 -8.43 7.54
CA ILE A 97 9.64 -8.13 6.67
C ILE A 97 10.64 -9.28 6.78
N LYS A 98 10.85 -9.98 5.67
CA LYS A 98 11.89 -11.00 5.57
C LYS A 98 13.22 -10.33 5.25
N ILE A 99 14.16 -10.47 6.17
CA ILE A 99 15.53 -10.00 6.02
C ILE A 99 16.39 -11.22 5.65
N ASN A 100 16.97 -11.23 4.45
CA ASN A 100 17.81 -12.33 4.00
C ASN A 100 19.16 -11.80 3.49
N PHE A 101 20.24 -12.48 3.85
CA PHE A 101 21.54 -12.18 3.27
C PHE A 101 21.60 -12.75 1.85
N ASP A 102 21.94 -11.91 0.87
CA ASP A 102 22.18 -12.33 -0.51
C ASP A 102 23.69 -12.43 -0.74
N GLU A 103 24.18 -13.66 -0.87
CA GLU A 103 25.60 -13.95 -1.09
C GLU A 103 26.11 -13.45 -2.46
N SER A 104 25.22 -13.33 -3.45
CA SER A 104 25.59 -12.93 -4.82
C SER A 104 26.04 -11.46 -4.91
N ILE A 105 25.43 -10.62 -4.06
CA ILE A 105 25.67 -9.18 -4.00
C ILE A 105 26.22 -8.74 -2.63
N ASN A 106 26.46 -9.70 -1.72
CA ASN A 106 27.01 -9.51 -0.38
C ASN A 106 26.28 -8.43 0.44
N GLN A 107 24.94 -8.42 0.38
CA GLN A 107 24.10 -7.43 1.05
C GLN A 107 22.80 -8.04 1.60
N TYR A 108 22.20 -7.39 2.60
CA TYR A 108 20.87 -7.77 3.10
C TYR A 108 19.74 -7.25 2.21
N THR A 109 18.80 -8.13 1.90
CA THR A 109 17.53 -7.81 1.25
C THR A 109 16.42 -7.75 2.29
N TYR A 110 15.47 -6.83 2.09
CA TYR A 110 14.36 -6.57 3.01
C TYR A 110 13.10 -6.58 2.15
N ASN A 111 12.26 -7.59 2.33
CA ASN A 111 11.05 -7.74 1.52
C ASN A 111 9.85 -7.92 2.43
N TYR A 112 8.82 -7.10 2.24
CA TYR A 112 7.54 -7.30 2.92
C TYR A 112 6.79 -8.51 2.33
N THR A 113 6.22 -9.35 3.20
CA THR A 113 5.37 -10.48 2.82
C THR A 113 4.14 -10.55 3.71
N GLU A 114 3.07 -11.17 3.21
CA GLU A 114 1.84 -11.36 3.99
C GLU A 114 2.07 -12.31 5.18
N ALA A 115 1.22 -12.21 6.21
CA ALA A 115 1.38 -12.91 7.48
C ALA A 115 1.54 -14.43 7.32
N ASP A 116 0.80 -15.03 6.39
CA ASP A 116 0.81 -16.46 6.11
C ASP A 116 2.08 -16.96 5.38
N LEU A 117 2.93 -16.03 4.93
CA LEU A 117 4.17 -16.31 4.19
C LEU A 117 5.42 -15.84 4.96
N CYS A 118 5.26 -15.57 6.26
CA CYS A 118 6.31 -15.08 7.15
C CYS A 118 7.27 -16.19 7.60
N ASP A 119 7.96 -16.81 6.63
CA ASP A 119 8.87 -17.93 6.89
C ASP A 119 10.27 -17.72 6.30
N CYS A 120 11.27 -18.15 7.06
CA CYS A 120 12.66 -18.27 6.62
C CYS A 120 12.93 -19.57 5.84
N LEU A 121 11.89 -20.33 5.50
CA LEU A 121 11.99 -21.59 4.77
C LEU A 121 12.26 -21.33 3.28
N GLY A 122 13.53 -21.16 2.93
CA GLY A 122 13.96 -20.95 1.55
C GLY A 122 15.19 -20.06 1.45
N SER A 123 16.26 -20.45 2.16
CA SER A 123 17.63 -20.02 1.86
C SER A 123 18.27 -21.08 0.96
#